data_AF-A0A970SIW1-F1
#
_entry.id   AF-A0A970SIW1-F1
#
_cell.length_a   1.000
_cell.length_b   1.000
_cell.length_c   1.000
_cell.angle_alpha   90.00
_cell.angle_beta   90.00
_cell.angle_gamma   90.00
#
_symmetry.space_group_name_H-M   'P 1'
#
loop_
_entity.id
_entity.type
_entity.pdbx_description
1 polymer ?
#
loop_
_entity_poly.entity_id
_entity_poly.type
_entity_poly.pdbx_seq_one_letter_code
_entity_poly.pdbx_strand_id
1 'polypeptide(L)' 'MHKLVDQAKTVLGIELSRDKITQLELFEKELLEWNQQVNLTAVNDPEGVRVKHFLDSMTIKKAWGR' A
#
# COMPACT_ATOMS: atom_id res chain seq x y z
N MET A 1 -1.12 1.00 -9.42
CA MET A 1 -0.92 2.07 -8.42
C MET A 1 -2.04 3.12 -8.41
N HIS A 2 -2.55 3.55 -9.57
CA HIS A 2 -3.65 4.52 -9.70
C HIS A 2 -4.82 4.32 -8.71
N LYS A 3 -5.40 3.11 -8.65
CA LYS A 3 -6.49 2.77 -7.72
C LYS A 3 -6.15 3.04 -6.24
N LEU A 4 -4.93 2.74 -5.80
CA LEU A 4 -4.49 3.01 -4.43
C LEU A 4 -4.46 4.52 -4.14
N VAL A 5 -3.92 5.31 -5.09
CA VAL A 5 -3.83 6.76 -4.97
C VAL A 5 -5.22 7.38 -4.88
N ASP A 6 -6.14 6.95 -5.75
CA ASP A 6 -7.53 7.40 -5.72
C ASP A 6 -8.20 7.07 -4.39
N GLN A 7 -8.03 5.84 -3.89
CA GLN A 7 -8.62 5.40 -2.62
C GLN A 7 -8.01 6.14 -1.42
N ALA A 8 -6.69 6.33 -1.40
CA ALA A 8 -6.02 7.10 -0.35
C ALA A 8 -6.58 8.53 -0.29
N LYS A 9 -6.81 9.17 -1.44
CA LYS A 9 -7.37 10.53 -1.50
C LYS A 9 -8.86 10.56 -1.13
N THR A 10 -9.69 9.75 -1.80
CA THR A 10 -11.15 9.82 -1.66
C THR A 10 -11.66 9.22 -0.34
N VAL A 11 -11.02 8.16 0.16
CA VAL A 11 -11.47 7.46 1.36
C VAL A 11 -10.76 8.00 2.60
N LEU A 12 -9.46 8.27 2.53
CA LEU A 12 -8.63 8.63 3.70
C LEU A 12 -8.20 10.11 3.74
N GLY A 13 -8.47 10.89 2.68
CA GLY A 13 -8.01 12.26 2.57
C GLY A 13 -6.48 12.37 2.61
N ILE A 14 -5.77 11.35 2.10
CA ILE A 14 -4.31 11.32 2.02
C ILE A 14 -3.91 11.56 0.58
N GLU A 15 -3.18 12.65 0.35
CA GLU A 15 -2.55 12.90 -0.94
C GLU A 15 -1.13 12.31 -0.94
N LEU A 16 -0.88 11.40 -1.88
CA LEU A 16 0.44 10.80 -2.05
C LEU A 16 1.23 11.61 -3.08
N SER A 17 2.41 12.11 -2.68
CA SER A 17 3.34 12.72 -3.62
C SER A 17 3.90 11.68 -4.58
N ARG A 18 4.42 12.15 -5.73
CA ARG A 18 5.04 11.27 -6.73
C ARG A 18 6.15 10.40 -6.15
N ASP A 19 6.99 10.97 -5.28
CA ASP A 19 8.07 10.22 -4.63
C ASP A 19 7.54 9.12 -3.71
N LYS A 20 6.43 9.37 -3.00
CA LYS A 20 5.78 8.35 -2.15
C LYS A 20 5.15 7.24 -2.97
N ILE A 21 4.57 7.58 -4.11
CA ILE A 21 4.05 6.60 -5.07
C ILE A 21 5.19 5.69 -5.55
N THR A 22 6.32 6.27 -5.98
CA THR A 22 7.48 5.50 -6.43
C THR A 22 8.07 4.63 -5.31
N GLN A 23 8.12 5.12 -4.08
CA GLN A 23 8.55 4.32 -2.92
C GLN A 23 7.63 3.12 -2.67
N LEU A 24 6.31 3.29 -2.77
CA LEU A 24 5.35 2.19 -2.62
C LEU A 24 5.42 1.19 -3.77
N GLU A 25 5.69 1.64 -5.00
CA GLU A 25 5.89 0.76 -6.15
C GLU A 25 7.15 -0.10 -5.99
N LEU A 26 8.26 0.50 -5.53
CA LEU A 26 9.48 -0.25 -5.24
C LEU A 26 9.24 -1.27 -4.11
N PHE A 27 8.57 -0.85 -3.03
CA PHE A 27 8.31 -1.72 -1.90
C PHE A 27 7.37 -2.89 -2.27
N GLU A 28 6.34 -2.65 -3.09
CA GLU A 28 5.48 -3.71 -3.63
C GLU A 28 6.29 -4.74 -4.42
N LYS A 29 7.18 -4.28 -5.29
CA LYS A 29 8.04 -5.15 -6.09
C LYS A 29 8.94 -6.01 -5.19
N GLU A 30 9.68 -5.39 -4.28
CA GLU A 30 10.59 -6.10 -3.38
C GLU A 30 9.83 -7.09 -2.48
N LEU A 31 8.67 -6.70 -1.95
CA LEU A 31 7.85 -7.58 -1.12
C LEU A 31 7.44 -8.84 -1.88
N LEU A 32 6.98 -8.71 -3.12
CA LEU A 32 6.56 -9.85 -3.94
C LEU A 32 7.75 -10.74 -4.34
N GLU A 33 8.89 -10.14 -4.70
CA GLU A 33 10.11 -10.87 -5.03
C GLU A 33 10.62 -11.69 -3.83
N TRP A 34 10.66 -11.07 -2.64
CA TRP A 34 11.05 -11.78 -1.43
C TRP A 34 10.02 -12.82 -1.00
N ASN A 35 8.72 -12.54 -1.17
CA ASN A 35 7.66 -13.49 -0.79
C ASN A 35 7.72 -14.81 -1.59
N GLN A 36 8.33 -14.80 -2.79
CA GLN A 36 8.59 -16.01 -3.57
C GLN A 36 9.70 -16.91 -2.96
N GLN A 37 10.64 -16.31 -2.23
CA GLN A 37 11.78 -17.01 -1.63
C GLN A 37 11.50 -17.41 -0.18
N VAL A 38 10.84 -16.54 0.55
CA VAL A 38 10.52 -16.68 1.98
C VAL A 38 9.07 -16.23 2.16
N ASN A 39 8.19 -17.09 2.67
CA ASN A 39 6.77 -16.77 2.82
C ASN A 39 6.54 -15.69 3.89
N LEU A 40 6.77 -14.43 3.53
CA LEU A 40 6.63 -13.23 4.36
C LEU A 40 5.16 -12.92 4.66
N THR A 41 4.29 -13.19 3.70
CA THR A 41 2.86 -12.90 3.81
C THR A 41 2.05 -13.86 2.92
N ALA A 42 0.86 -14.23 3.39
CA ALA A 42 -0.10 -14.98 2.58
C ALA A 42 -0.64 -14.18 1.37
N VAL A 43 -0.38 -12.88 1.30
CA VAL A 43 -0.79 -12.00 0.19
C VAL A 43 0.31 -11.97 -0.88
N ASN A 44 0.03 -12.52 -2.06
CA ASN A 44 1.04 -12.77 -3.10
C ASN A 44 0.73 -12.09 -4.44
N ASP A 45 -0.21 -11.14 -4.46
CA ASP A 45 -0.59 -10.38 -5.64
C ASP A 45 -0.54 -8.86 -5.40
N PRO A 46 -0.28 -8.04 -6.45
CA PRO A 46 -0.17 -6.59 -6.30
C PRO A 46 -1.44 -5.91 -5.76
N GLU A 47 -2.63 -6.39 -6.11
CA GLU A 47 -3.87 -5.76 -5.62
C GLU A 47 -4.07 -6.03 -4.13
N GLY A 48 -3.84 -7.27 -3.70
CA GLY A 48 -3.84 -7.67 -2.32
C GLY A 48 -2.86 -6.86 -1.48
N VAL A 49 -1.62 -6.65 -1.95
CA VAL A 49 -0.64 -5.82 -1.24
C VAL A 49 -1.14 -4.38 -1.07
N ARG A 50 -1.65 -3.77 -2.14
CA ARG A 50 -2.14 -2.38 -2.09
C ARG A 50 -3.31 -2.21 -1.13
N VAL A 51 -4.25 -3.17 -1.09
CA VAL A 51 -5.44 -3.06 -0.23
C VAL A 51 -5.13 -3.48 1.20
N LYS A 52 -4.59 -4.68 1.39
CA LYS A 52 -4.45 -5.32 2.72
C LYS A 52 -3.21 -4.83 3.48
N HIS A 53 -2.16 -4.39 2.79
CA HIS A 53 -0.97 -3.87 3.46
C HIS A 53 -0.95 -2.35 3.43
N PHE A 54 -1.02 -1.73 2.26
CA PHE A 54 -0.84 -0.27 2.16
C PHE A 54 -2.07 0.51 2.64
N LEU A 55 -3.24 0.30 2.03
CA LEU A 55 -4.43 1.06 2.36
C LEU A 55 -4.88 0.80 3.81
N ASP A 56 -4.85 -0.46 4.25
CA ASP A 56 -5.15 -0.84 5.63
C ASP A 56 -4.24 -0.12 6.64
N SER A 57 -2.91 -0.12 6.42
CA SER A 57 -1.97 0.61 7.29
C SER A 57 -2.25 2.11 7.33
N MET A 58 -2.64 2.71 6.20
CA MET A 58 -2.98 4.13 6.12
C MET A 58 -4.26 4.49 6.90
N THR A 59 -5.14 3.52 7.20
CA THR A 59 -6.37 3.77 7.98
C THR A 59 -6.09 4.24 9.40
N ILE A 60 -4.88 4.03 9.92
CA ILE A 60 -4.48 4.53 11.25
C ILE A 60 -4.69 6.04 11.39
N LYS A 61 -4.58 6.81 10.29
CA LYS A 61 -4.91 8.24 10.25
C LYS A 61 -6.35 8.52 10.67
N LYS A 62 -7.30 7.67 10.24
CA LYS A 62 -8.71 7.78 10.67
C LYS A 62 -8.90 7.35 12.12
N ALA A 63 -8.20 6.29 12.53
CA ALA A 63 -8.33 5.75 13.89
C ALA A 63 -7.82 6.74 14.96
N TRP A 64 -6.78 7.53 14.65
CA TRP A 64 -6.13 8.40 15.63
C TRP A 64 -6.67 9.84 15.69
N GLY A 65 -7.74 10.18 14.96
CA GLY A 65 -8.57 11.38 15.18
C GLY A 65 -7.82 12.68 15.53
N ARG A 66 -6.85 13.09 14.72
CA ARG A 66 -6.38 14.48 14.69
C ARG A 66 -6.84 15.17 13.42
#